data_AF-A0A4Y7T4J3-F1
#
_entry.id   AF-A0A4Y7T4J3-F1
#
_cell.length_a   1.000
_cell.length_b   1.000
_cell.length_c   1.000
_cell.angle_alpha   90.00
_cell.angle_beta   90.00
_cell.angle_gamma   90.00
#
_symmetry.space_group_name_H-M   'P 1'
#
loop_
_entity.id
_entity.type
_entity.pdbx_description
1 polymer ?
#
loop_
_entity_poly.entity_id
_entity_poly.type
_entity_poly.pdbx_seq_one_letter_code
_entity_poly.pdbx_strand_id
1 'polypeptide(L)'
;MTANVDAYNSSEFLTLVGQNFGVPWNLTTTVPMDPPLNPPVRIVPVSSTPLSSKATEKRLESFIEDFQIRATASLGGNGAATVQLKKLKEALKEERKKKD
;
A
#
# COMPACT_ATOMS: atom_id res chain seq x y z
N MET A 1 3.12 -40.14 10.83
CA MET A 1 2.01 -40.24 11.80
C MET A 1 2.53 -39.61 13.08
N THR A 2 2.01 -38.55 13.68
CA THR A 2 0.85 -37.67 13.46
C THR A 2 1.15 -36.45 14.34
N ALA A 3 0.93 -35.24 13.83
CA ALA A 3 1.00 -34.03 14.62
C ALA A 3 -0.05 -34.08 15.75
N ASN A 4 0.32 -33.67 16.96
CA ASN A 4 -0.66 -33.17 17.92
C ASN A 4 -0.16 -31.84 18.45
N VAL A 5 -0.90 -30.82 18.04
CA VAL A 5 -0.75 -29.42 18.42
C VAL A 5 -1.39 -29.31 19.80
N ASP A 6 -0.59 -29.08 20.83
CA ASP A 6 -1.11 -28.68 22.13
C ASP A 6 -1.73 -27.29 21.97
N ALA A 7 -3.06 -27.29 21.88
CA ALA A 7 -3.89 -26.11 21.93
C ALA A 7 -3.77 -25.50 23.34
N TYR A 8 -2.88 -24.53 23.50
CA TYR A 8 -2.94 -23.61 24.63
C TYR A 8 -4.25 -22.83 24.52
N ASN A 9 -5.20 -23.28 25.32
CA ASN A 9 -6.57 -22.80 25.40
C ASN A 9 -6.57 -21.31 25.82
N SER A 10 -6.62 -20.43 24.82
CA SER A 10 -6.54 -18.98 24.98
C SER A 10 -7.82 -18.37 25.59
N SER A 11 -8.81 -19.21 25.94
CA SER A 11 -10.08 -18.79 26.53
C SER A 11 -9.98 -18.45 28.02
N GLU A 12 -9.00 -19.00 28.74
CA GLU A 12 -8.88 -18.74 30.19
C GLU A 12 -8.28 -17.36 30.49
N PHE A 13 -7.37 -16.87 29.63
CA PHE A 13 -6.73 -15.56 29.83
C PHE A 13 -7.68 -14.38 29.58
N LEU A 14 -8.68 -14.56 28.71
CA LEU A 14 -9.69 -13.53 28.43
C LEU A 14 -10.86 -13.53 29.43
N THR A 15 -11.03 -14.59 30.20
CA THR A 15 -12.12 -14.69 31.19
C THR A 15 -11.79 -13.92 32.47
N LEU A 16 -10.51 -13.78 32.85
CA LEU A 16 -10.12 -13.08 34.08
C LEU A 16 -10.10 -11.54 33.93
N VAL A 17 -10.02 -11.01 32.71
CA VAL A 17 -10.00 -9.56 32.45
C VAL A 17 -11.42 -9.01 32.17
N GLY A 18 -12.37 -9.87 31.77
CA GLY A 18 -13.69 -9.48 31.25
C GLY A 18 -14.84 -9.39 32.27
N GLN A 19 -14.62 -9.60 33.57
CA GLN A 19 -15.72 -9.64 34.56
C GLN A 19 -16.09 -8.29 35.22
N ASN A 20 -15.48 -7.16 34.83
CA ASN A 20 -15.70 -5.88 35.53
C ASN A 20 -16.61 -4.86 34.82
N PHE A 21 -17.16 -5.17 33.64
CA PHE A 21 -18.07 -4.25 32.94
C PHE A 21 -19.28 -5.02 32.43
N GLY A 22 -20.35 -5.00 33.23
CA GLY A 22 -21.60 -5.71 32.98
C GLY A 22 -22.36 -5.23 31.74
N VAL A 23 -21.91 -5.67 30.56
CA VAL A 23 -22.63 -5.45 29.29
C VAL A 23 -23.00 -6.82 28.70
N PRO A 24 -24.29 -7.15 28.51
CA PRO A 24 -24.72 -8.41 27.92
C PRO A 24 -24.45 -8.45 26.41
N TRP A 25 -23.88 -9.55 25.92
CA TRP A 25 -23.41 -9.74 24.53
C TRP A 25 -24.49 -10.18 23.51
N ASN A 26 -25.76 -9.80 23.69
CA ASN A 26 -26.82 -10.19 22.76
C ASN A 26 -27.56 -9.00 22.14
N LEU A 27 -26.91 -8.30 21.22
CA LEU A 27 -27.60 -7.49 20.21
C LEU A 27 -26.96 -7.74 18.84
N THR A 28 -27.60 -8.59 18.03
CA THR A 28 -27.42 -8.61 16.58
C THR A 28 -28.02 -7.32 16.00
N THR A 29 -27.28 -6.22 16.11
CA THR A 29 -27.56 -5.02 15.32
C THR A 29 -26.94 -5.23 13.96
N THR A 30 -27.74 -5.68 12.99
CA THR A 30 -27.45 -5.43 11.58
C THR A 30 -27.46 -3.92 11.39
N VAL A 31 -26.32 -3.27 11.61
CA VAL A 31 -26.13 -1.91 11.09
C VAL A 31 -26.28 -2.03 9.57
N PRO A 32 -27.21 -1.31 8.93
CA PRO A 32 -27.19 -1.22 7.48
C PRO A 32 -25.80 -0.71 7.11
N MET A 33 -25.07 -1.50 6.33
CA MET A 33 -23.83 -1.04 5.71
C MET A 33 -24.22 -0.04 4.65
N ASP A 34 -24.56 1.19 5.06
CA ASP A 34 -24.79 2.28 4.13
C ASP A 34 -23.51 2.45 3.31
N PRO A 35 -23.57 2.26 1.98
CA PRO A 35 -22.40 2.45 1.14
C PRO A 35 -21.90 3.89 1.34
N PRO A 36 -20.57 4.12 1.31
CA PRO A 36 -20.02 5.46 1.50
C PRO A 36 -20.70 6.41 0.52
N LEU A 37 -21.26 7.51 1.04
CA LEU A 37 -22.00 8.52 0.28
C LEU A 37 -21.22 9.02 -0.95
N ASN A 38 -19.89 8.96 -0.88
CA ASN A 38 -18.98 9.22 -1.99
C ASN A 38 -17.92 8.11 -2.04
N PRO A 39 -18.13 7.04 -2.84
CA PRO A 39 -17.11 6.02 -3.01
C PRO A 39 -15.85 6.62 -3.65
N PRO A 40 -14.65 6.12 -3.33
CA PRO A 40 -13.43 6.55 -4.00
C PRO A 40 -13.53 6.38 -5.51
N VAL A 41 -12.94 7.33 -6.25
CA VAL A 41 -12.91 7.30 -7.71
C VAL A 41 -12.29 5.99 -8.19
N ARG A 42 -13.02 5.27 -9.04
CA ARG A 42 -12.54 4.04 -9.68
C ARG A 42 -11.79 4.40 -10.95
N ILE A 43 -10.52 4.03 -11.03
CA ILE A 43 -9.69 4.22 -12.23
C ILE A 43 -9.72 2.91 -13.03
N VAL A 44 -10.17 2.98 -14.28
CA VAL A 44 -10.17 1.83 -15.22
C VAL A 44 -9.17 2.09 -16.36
N PRO A 45 -8.32 1.12 -16.72
CA PRO A 45 -7.38 1.29 -17.81
C PRO A 45 -8.10 1.29 -19.16
N VAL A 46 -7.86 2.32 -19.97
CA VAL A 46 -8.40 2.40 -21.34
C VAL A 46 -7.47 1.73 -22.35
N SER A 47 -6.15 1.81 -22.12
CA SER A 47 -5.13 1.16 -22.94
C SER A 47 -3.81 1.04 -22.18
N SER A 48 -2.89 0.22 -22.68
CA SER A 48 -1.52 0.13 -22.17
C SER A 48 -0.55 -0.04 -23.33
N THR A 49 0.52 0.75 -23.34
CA THR A 49 1.57 0.68 -24.36
C THR A 49 2.93 0.48 -23.69
N PRO A 50 3.69 -0.56 -24.10
CA PRO A 50 5.04 -0.77 -23.58
C PRO A 50 5.98 0.38 -23.94
N LEU A 51 6.92 0.69 -23.05
CA LEU A 51 7.97 1.69 -23.28
C LEU A 51 9.34 1.03 -23.30
N SER A 52 10.22 1.54 -24.17
CA SER A 52 11.62 1.12 -24.18
C SER A 52 12.39 1.74 -23.00
N SER A 53 13.44 1.07 -22.52
CA SER A 53 14.26 1.57 -21.39
C SER A 53 14.80 2.98 -21.64
N LYS A 54 15.18 3.30 -22.90
CA LYS A 54 15.63 4.65 -23.31
C LYS A 54 14.51 5.71 -23.19
N ALA A 55 13.29 5.37 -23.62
CA ALA A 55 12.16 6.29 -23.52
C ALA A 55 11.74 6.48 -22.05
N THR A 56 11.77 5.41 -21.26
CA THR A 56 11.48 5.43 -19.83
C THR A 56 12.49 6.29 -19.07
N GLU A 57 13.80 6.14 -19.32
CA GLU A 57 14.83 6.96 -18.67
C GLU A 57 14.61 8.45 -18.89
N LYS A 58 14.38 8.87 -20.15
CA LYS A 58 14.14 10.28 -20.49
C LYS A 58 12.89 10.83 -19.80
N ARG A 59 11.80 10.07 -19.77
CA ARG A 59 10.54 10.48 -19.12
C ARG A 59 10.69 10.54 -17.59
N LEU A 60 11.43 9.60 -17.02
CA LEU A 60 11.65 9.50 -15.58
C LEU A 60 12.49 10.68 -15.07
N GLU A 61 13.45 11.16 -15.86
CA GLU A 61 14.24 12.35 -15.51
C GLU A 61 13.38 13.59 -15.35
N SER A 62 12.56 13.93 -16.37
CA SER A 62 11.63 15.07 -16.28
C SER A 62 10.59 14.88 -15.17
N PHE A 63 10.10 13.65 -14.98
CA PHE A 63 9.13 13.37 -13.93
C PHE A 63 9.70 13.62 -12.52
N ILE A 64 10.95 13.21 -12.24
CA ILE A 64 11.55 13.39 -10.91
C ILE A 64 11.71 14.87 -10.58
N GLU A 65 12.10 15.70 -11.56
CA GLU A 65 12.23 17.14 -11.40
C GLU A 65 10.88 17.78 -11.02
N ASP A 66 9.84 17.52 -11.83
CA ASP A 66 8.48 18.00 -11.57
C ASP A 66 7.92 17.47 -10.24
N PHE A 67 8.20 16.20 -9.93
CA PHE A 67 7.74 15.55 -8.71
C PHE A 67 8.35 16.18 -7.48
N GLN A 68 9.64 16.53 -7.50
CA GLN A 68 10.28 17.22 -6.39
C GLN A 68 9.65 18.60 -6.17
N ILE A 69 9.40 19.36 -7.24
CA ILE A 69 8.74 20.68 -7.15
C ILE A 69 7.37 20.55 -6.48
N ARG A 70 6.54 19.58 -6.92
CA ARG A 70 5.20 19.35 -6.36
C ARG A 70 5.22 18.74 -4.95
N ALA A 71 6.13 17.82 -4.69
CA ALA A 71 6.27 17.15 -3.39
C ALA A 71 6.76 18.11 -2.30
N THR A 72 7.48 19.17 -2.67
CA THR A 72 7.89 20.21 -1.72
C THR A 72 6.73 21.16 -1.40
N ALA A 73 5.79 21.34 -2.34
CA ALA A 73 4.59 22.17 -2.16
C ALA A 73 3.46 21.46 -1.40
N SER A 74 3.41 20.12 -1.43
CA SER A 74 2.47 19.32 -0.64
C SER A 74 3.13 18.96 0.70
N LEU A 75 2.53 19.38 1.82
CA LEU A 75 3.00 19.20 3.21
C LEU A 75 3.09 17.72 3.69
N GLY A 76 3.33 16.75 2.80
CA GLY A 76 3.36 15.31 3.09
C GLY A 76 4.48 14.61 2.33
N GLY A 77 5.46 14.10 3.07
CA GLY A 77 6.72 13.57 2.58
C GLY A 77 6.59 12.36 1.64
N ASN A 78 6.88 12.59 0.36
CA ASN A 78 7.10 11.54 -0.63
C ASN A 78 8.59 11.14 -0.78
N GLY A 79 9.35 11.19 0.32
CA GLY A 79 10.79 10.90 0.34
C GLY A 79 11.13 9.48 -0.12
N ALA A 80 10.36 8.49 0.34
CA ALA A 80 10.54 7.09 -0.05
C ALA A 80 10.30 6.86 -1.56
N ALA A 81 9.25 7.47 -2.13
CA ALA A 81 8.97 7.38 -3.56
C ALA A 81 10.11 8.00 -4.39
N THR A 82 10.64 9.15 -3.95
CA THR A 82 11.79 9.80 -4.60
C THR A 82 13.02 8.89 -4.62
N VAL A 83 13.31 8.21 -3.51
CA VAL A 83 14.44 7.25 -3.44
C VAL A 83 14.25 6.09 -4.41
N GLN A 84 13.04 5.54 -4.50
CA GLN A 84 12.74 4.45 -5.44
C GLN A 84 12.87 4.88 -6.90
N LEU A 85 12.38 6.08 -7.24
CA LEU A 85 12.51 6.64 -8.60
C LEU A 85 13.97 6.89 -8.98
N LYS A 86 14.81 7.34 -8.04
CA LYS A 86 16.25 7.48 -8.25
C LYS A 86 16.92 6.13 -8.51
N LYS A 87 16.61 5.10 -7.72
CA LYS A 87 17.11 3.73 -7.94
C LYS A 87 16.70 3.17 -9.31
N LEU A 88 15.46 3.42 -9.72
CA LEU A 88 14.99 3.02 -11.05
C LEU A 88 15.77 3.72 -12.18
N LYS A 89 16.04 5.02 -12.05
CA LYS A 89 16.86 5.78 -13.01
C LYS A 89 18.26 5.18 -13.13
N GLU A 90 18.89 4.85 -12.00
CA GLU A 90 20.22 4.22 -11.98
C GLU A 90 20.20 2.85 -12.66
N ALA A 91 19.21 2.01 -12.36
CA ALA A 91 19.06 0.70 -12.98
C ALA A 91 18.86 0.79 -14.51
N LEU A 92 18.03 1.72 -14.99
CA LEU A 92 17.82 1.94 -16.42
C LEU A 92 19.10 2.40 -17.13
N LYS A 93 19.90 3.25 -16.48
CA LYS A 93 21.18 3.71 -17.02
C LYS A 93 22.19 2.57 -17.12
N GLU A 94 22.23 1.69 -16.12
CA GLU A 94 23.09 0.51 -16.13
C GLU A 94 22.66 -0.51 -17.20
N GLU A 95 21.35 -0.74 -17.35
CA GLU A 95 20.80 -1.61 -18.39
C GLU A 95 21.23 -1.16 -19.80
N ARG A 96 21.22 0.16 -20.05
CA ARG A 96 21.67 0.72 -21.34
C ARG A 96 23.15 0.52 -21.56
N LYS A 97 23.99 0.79 -20.56
CA LYS A 97 25.45 0.61 -20.64
C LYS A 97 25.87 -0.83 -20.92
N LYS A 98 25.04 -1.82 -20.57
CA LYS A 98 25.29 -3.25 -20.83
C LYS A 98 24.80 -3.73 -22.20
N LYS A 99 23.95 -2.94 -22.87
CA LYS A 99 23.34 -3.27 -24.16
C LYS A 99 24.03 -2.58 -25.35
N ASP A 100 24.86 -1.58 -25.08
CA ASP A 100 25.83 -0.99 -26.02
C ASP A 100 27.14 -1.80 -26.00
#